data_AF-D3IKC4-F1
#
_entry.id   AF-D3IKC4-F1
#
_cell.length_a   1.000
_cell.length_b   1.000
_cell.length_c   1.000
_cell.angle_alpha   90.00
_cell.angle_beta   90.00
_cell.angle_gamma   90.00
#
_symmetry.space_group_name_H-M   'P 1'
#
loop_
_entity.id
_entity.type
_entity.pdbx_description
1 polymer ?
#
loop_
_entity_poly.entity_id
_entity_poly.type
_entity_poly.pdbx_seq_one_letter_code
_entity_poly.pdbx_strand_id
1 'polypeptide(L)'
;MRWKHRKTCKPTAWEAARDLATGSSKPSMQAANAEHQHNIKRQHNMKQLATLVLLALLAGCVRNELPTKQSNAKSKVDHLIIKEVFYIGHYWVRDVSKWGFKNTNNNYNDDQYIEIYNPTDQVQYLDNMALCAHAIDPTKVITFAPKDDFVNRYYGVNAISYFPGSGHDLPIQPKQSIIVAKYATDHKAMFEKELEGEDLSLYKGLDAFLDLRKANFEWTNANYDHSGKNNPDVPDLQAIMTRKDKSGNTIPSYEMQEISEHGGLALVRLPWTPEDFAKNYKDTKDKRGYLHYITVTSSAFADFEAIEIPFEYVVDCITICPRSQFQMRPSKLDKGYNAVTDVPFVSLKNSDYPTYSGLALTRRWDGRKFVDDDNTKSDFKVQVASLSRKDDKGNPIK
;
A
#
# COMPACT_ATOMS: atom_id res chain seq x y z
N MET A 1 39.06 -9.86 62.05
CA MET A 1 38.14 -9.38 63.11
C MET A 1 37.39 -8.15 62.62
N ARG A 2 36.08 -8.08 62.87
CA ARG A 2 35.19 -6.92 62.61
C ARG A 2 35.78 -5.63 63.20
N TRP A 3 35.49 -4.47 62.61
CA TRP A 3 34.48 -3.53 63.14
C TRP A 3 34.30 -2.29 62.23
N LYS A 4 33.03 -1.83 62.17
CA LYS A 4 32.49 -0.66 61.47
C LYS A 4 32.54 0.58 62.39
N HIS A 5 32.55 1.79 61.80
CA HIS A 5 31.54 2.88 61.92
C HIS A 5 32.15 4.23 61.45
N ARG A 6 31.56 4.96 60.47
CA ARG A 6 30.48 5.99 60.59
C ARG A 6 30.84 7.07 61.65
N LYS A 7 30.76 8.40 61.46
CA LYS A 7 29.79 9.24 60.72
C LYS A 7 30.14 10.76 60.92
N THR A 8 29.95 11.58 59.87
CA THR A 8 29.24 12.90 59.81
C THR A 8 29.77 14.25 60.32
N CYS A 9 29.50 15.26 59.45
CA CYS A 9 29.04 16.66 59.63
C CYS A 9 30.03 17.85 59.69
N LYS A 10 29.73 18.85 58.82
CA LYS A 10 30.23 20.25 58.69
C LYS A 10 29.61 21.17 59.80
N PRO A 11 29.65 22.54 59.81
CA PRO A 11 30.27 23.57 58.90
C PRO A 11 30.80 24.88 59.58
N THR A 12 31.11 25.91 58.75
CA THR A 12 31.22 27.39 58.99
C THR A 12 32.53 27.90 59.63
N ALA A 13 33.08 29.11 59.41
CA ALA A 13 32.66 30.40 58.82
C ALA A 13 33.92 31.15 58.28
N TRP A 14 33.85 31.91 57.18
CA TRP A 14 34.05 33.38 57.10
C TRP A 14 35.14 34.01 57.98
N GLU A 15 36.17 34.60 57.36
CA GLU A 15 36.87 35.77 57.90
C GLU A 15 37.47 36.65 56.79
N ALA A 16 37.39 37.95 57.02
CA ALA A 16 37.56 39.05 56.09
C ALA A 16 38.94 39.73 56.20
N ALA A 17 39.20 40.58 55.20
CA ALA A 17 40.42 41.31 54.86
C ALA A 17 40.98 42.30 55.91
N ARG A 18 42.29 42.58 55.79
CA ARG A 18 43.07 43.80 56.15
C ARG A 18 44.38 43.74 55.37
N ASP A 19 45.13 44.78 55.01
CA ASP A 19 45.04 46.24 54.89
C ASP A 19 46.39 46.59 54.19
N LEU A 20 46.42 47.23 53.01
CA LEU A 20 46.52 48.68 52.74
C LEU A 20 47.96 49.26 52.68
N ALA A 21 48.27 49.79 51.48
CA ALA A 21 49.10 50.96 51.12
C ALA A 21 50.62 50.92 51.45
N THR A 22 51.54 51.31 50.55
CA THR A 22 51.65 52.63 49.90
C THR A 22 52.46 52.58 48.60
N GLY A 23 52.05 53.32 47.56
CA GLY A 23 52.89 53.55 46.38
C GLY A 23 52.16 54.22 45.21
N SER A 24 52.08 55.56 45.26
CA SER A 24 51.53 56.41 44.20
C SER A 24 52.29 56.28 42.88
N SER A 25 51.60 55.91 41.80
CA SER A 25 51.92 56.37 40.44
C SER A 25 50.63 56.51 39.62
N LYS A 26 50.44 57.66 38.98
CA LYS A 26 49.30 57.94 38.09
C LYS A 26 49.32 56.94 36.92
N PRO A 27 48.19 56.31 36.54
CA PRO A 27 48.17 55.49 35.33
C PRO A 27 48.34 56.40 34.10
N SER A 28 49.27 56.02 33.23
CA SER A 28 49.49 56.66 31.94
C SER A 28 48.24 56.56 31.06
N MET A 29 48.12 57.45 30.06
CA MET A 29 47.09 57.40 29.01
C MET A 29 46.97 56.04 28.29
N GLN A 30 47.92 55.12 28.47
CA GLN A 30 47.86 53.76 27.93
C GLN A 30 46.97 52.81 28.76
N ALA A 31 46.83 53.01 30.07
CA ALA A 31 45.99 52.14 30.92
C ALA A 31 44.48 52.40 30.73
N ALA A 32 44.09 53.67 30.58
CA ALA A 32 42.70 54.06 30.29
C ALA A 32 42.23 53.58 28.90
N ASN A 33 43.14 53.51 27.93
CA ASN A 33 42.85 53.00 26.58
C ASN A 33 42.71 51.46 26.56
N ALA A 34 43.45 50.75 27.41
CA ALA A 34 43.35 49.30 27.54
C ALA A 34 42.03 48.86 28.22
N GLU A 35 41.58 49.58 29.26
CA GLU A 35 40.28 49.32 29.90
C GLU A 35 39.10 49.64 28.97
N HIS A 36 39.19 50.71 28.17
CA HIS A 36 38.14 51.05 27.20
C HIS A 36 38.05 50.01 26.07
N GLN A 37 39.18 49.56 25.52
CA GLN A 37 39.24 48.49 24.52
C GLN A 37 38.77 47.13 25.07
N HIS A 38 39.08 46.83 26.34
CA HIS A 38 38.63 45.59 27.00
C HIS A 38 37.11 45.61 27.28
N ASN A 39 36.54 46.75 27.67
CA ASN A 39 35.09 46.89 27.87
C ASN A 39 34.30 46.84 26.55
N ILE A 40 34.83 47.41 25.46
CA ILE A 40 34.21 47.32 24.13
C ILE A 40 34.24 45.88 23.61
N LYS A 41 35.37 45.16 23.75
CA LYS A 41 35.45 43.74 23.39
C LYS A 41 34.54 42.87 24.24
N ARG A 42 34.40 43.15 25.54
CA ARG A 42 33.49 42.41 26.43
C ARG A 42 32.02 42.68 26.10
N GLN A 43 31.64 43.91 25.77
CA GLN A 43 30.29 44.23 25.28
C GLN A 43 30.00 43.62 23.91
N HIS A 44 30.98 43.59 22.99
CA HIS A 44 30.83 42.91 21.69
C HIS A 44 30.69 41.39 21.86
N ASN A 45 31.51 40.76 22.70
CA ASN A 45 31.45 39.31 22.95
C ASN A 45 30.16 38.93 23.69
N MET A 46 29.66 39.77 24.59
CA MET A 46 28.42 39.55 25.33
C MET A 46 27.17 39.78 24.46
N LYS A 47 27.22 40.73 23.51
CA LYS A 47 26.21 40.88 22.45
C LYS A 47 26.26 39.72 21.45
N GLN A 48 27.44 39.23 21.08
CA GLN A 48 27.58 38.05 20.22
C GLN A 48 27.08 36.77 20.91
N LEU A 49 27.37 36.57 22.20
CA LEU A 49 26.81 35.45 22.98
C LEU A 49 25.29 35.56 23.12
N ALA A 50 24.75 36.75 23.41
CA ALA A 50 23.30 36.95 23.50
C ALA A 50 22.59 36.72 22.15
N THR A 51 23.23 37.07 21.03
CA THR A 51 22.70 36.83 19.68
C THR A 51 22.79 35.35 19.28
N LEU A 52 23.86 34.65 19.68
CA LEU A 52 24.00 33.19 19.50
C LEU A 52 23.01 32.38 20.33
N VAL A 53 22.68 32.84 21.55
CA VAL A 53 21.65 32.21 22.39
C VAL A 53 20.24 32.49 21.88
N LEU A 54 19.96 33.69 21.32
CA LEU A 54 18.67 33.98 20.67
C LEU A 54 18.47 33.16 19.37
N LEU A 55 19.54 32.92 18.60
CA LEU A 55 19.50 32.05 17.42
C LEU A 55 19.36 30.56 17.79
N ALA A 56 19.93 30.13 18.92
CA ALA A 56 19.77 28.76 19.43
C ALA A 56 18.35 28.48 19.98
N LEU A 57 17.66 29.51 20.49
CA LEU A 57 16.27 29.37 20.98
C LEU A 57 15.21 29.40 19.86
N LEU A 58 15.54 29.91 18.68
CA LEU A 58 14.68 29.83 17.48
C LEU A 58 14.91 28.56 16.64
N ALA A 59 15.96 27.78 16.95
CA ALA A 59 16.25 26.49 16.34
C ALA A 59 15.73 25.29 17.15
N GLY A 60 14.98 25.53 18.23
CA GLY A 60 14.42 24.51 19.11
C GLY A 60 13.03 24.03 18.70
N CYS A 61 12.87 23.48 17.49
CA CYS A 61 11.78 22.57 17.10
C CYS A 61 12.11 21.95 15.72
N VAL A 62 13.20 21.20 15.63
CA VAL A 62 13.40 20.28 14.51
C VAL A 62 13.50 18.88 15.10
N ARG A 63 12.45 18.09 14.89
CA ARG A 63 12.47 16.65 15.17
C ARG A 63 13.68 16.05 14.45
N ASN A 64 14.45 15.24 15.15
CA ASN A 64 15.40 14.31 14.54
C ASN A 64 14.61 13.27 13.74
N GLU A 65 14.23 13.62 12.52
CA GLU A 65 13.93 12.65 11.47
C GLU A 65 15.16 12.63 10.55
N LEU A 66 15.69 11.42 10.34
CA LEU A 66 16.70 11.15 9.31
C LEU A 66 16.23 11.79 7.99
N PRO A 67 17.12 12.30 7.14
CA PRO A 67 16.71 12.82 5.84
C PRO A 67 16.04 11.68 5.08
N THR A 68 14.71 11.71 5.01
CA THR A 68 13.98 10.99 3.99
C THR A 68 14.55 11.51 2.68
N LYS A 69 14.99 10.61 1.80
CA LYS A 69 15.34 10.96 0.43
C LYS A 69 14.13 11.72 -0.12
N GLN A 70 14.21 13.05 -0.17
CA GLN A 70 13.28 13.84 -0.95
C GLN A 70 13.47 13.36 -2.37
N SER A 71 12.45 12.66 -2.90
CA SER A 71 12.37 12.28 -4.30
C SER A 71 12.73 13.50 -5.13
N ASN A 72 13.79 13.41 -5.95
CA ASN A 72 14.22 14.51 -6.78
C ASN A 72 13.03 14.98 -7.62
N ALA A 73 12.71 16.27 -7.56
CA ALA A 73 11.51 16.90 -8.13
C ALA A 73 11.47 16.93 -9.68
N LYS A 74 11.83 15.84 -10.39
CA LYS A 74 12.02 15.88 -11.85
C LYS A 74 11.44 14.77 -12.72
N SER A 75 10.96 13.63 -12.21
CA SER A 75 10.15 12.72 -13.04
C SER A 75 8.67 12.91 -12.73
N LYS A 76 7.90 13.43 -13.69
CA LYS A 76 6.45 13.19 -13.70
C LYS A 76 6.26 11.67 -13.87
N VAL A 77 5.20 11.11 -13.29
CA VAL A 77 4.77 9.75 -13.63
C VAL A 77 4.19 9.81 -15.04
N ASP A 78 4.77 9.04 -15.95
CA ASP A 78 4.54 9.08 -17.41
C ASP A 78 3.76 7.87 -17.94
N HIS A 79 3.27 7.02 -17.04
CA HIS A 79 2.49 5.84 -17.33
C HIS A 79 1.23 5.79 -16.45
N LEU A 80 0.32 4.85 -16.75
CA LEU A 80 -0.87 4.60 -15.91
C LEU A 80 -0.46 3.98 -14.58
N ILE A 81 -1.12 4.38 -13.49
CA ILE A 81 -0.83 3.83 -12.16
C ILE A 81 -2.03 3.11 -11.57
N ILE A 82 -1.75 2.14 -10.70
CA ILE A 82 -2.68 1.62 -9.70
C ILE A 82 -2.76 2.69 -8.60
N LYS A 83 -3.87 3.43 -8.56
CA LYS A 83 -4.10 4.52 -7.60
C LYS A 83 -4.67 4.03 -6.28
N GLU A 84 -5.57 3.06 -6.31
CA GLU A 84 -6.20 2.52 -5.10
C GLU A 84 -6.54 1.05 -5.29
N VAL A 85 -6.33 0.26 -4.24
CA VAL A 85 -6.74 -1.16 -4.18
C VAL A 85 -7.55 -1.36 -2.91
N PHE A 86 -8.83 -1.71 -3.09
CA PHE A 86 -9.73 -2.05 -2.02
C PHE A 86 -10.03 -3.55 -2.07
N TYR A 87 -9.49 -4.28 -1.09
CA TYR A 87 -9.53 -5.74 -1.06
C TYR A 87 -10.11 -6.33 0.24
N ILE A 88 -10.19 -5.54 1.32
CA ILE A 88 -10.51 -6.03 2.67
C ILE A 88 -12.02 -6.17 2.94
N GLY A 89 -12.85 -5.50 2.15
CA GLY A 89 -14.29 -5.52 2.31
C GLY A 89 -14.81 -4.77 3.54
N HIS A 90 -16.05 -5.05 3.92
CA HIS A 90 -16.76 -4.41 5.02
C HIS A 90 -17.20 -5.39 6.09
N TYR A 91 -17.12 -5.00 7.36
CA TYR A 91 -17.67 -5.79 8.45
C TYR A 91 -19.20 -5.63 8.52
N TRP A 92 -19.87 -6.68 8.99
CA TRP A 92 -21.29 -6.62 9.35
C TRP A 92 -21.58 -7.58 10.50
N VAL A 93 -22.75 -7.45 11.11
CA VAL A 93 -23.18 -8.34 12.20
C VAL A 93 -24.67 -8.57 12.15
N ARG A 94 -25.11 -9.81 12.43
CA ARG A 94 -26.50 -10.13 12.76
C ARG A 94 -26.67 -10.04 14.28
N ASP A 95 -27.42 -9.06 14.73
CA ASP A 95 -27.70 -8.82 16.14
C ASP A 95 -28.79 -9.77 16.65
N VAL A 96 -28.34 -10.86 17.26
CA VAL A 96 -29.18 -11.90 17.86
C VAL A 96 -29.21 -11.78 19.39
N SER A 97 -28.67 -10.70 19.94
CA SER A 97 -28.55 -10.47 21.38
C SER A 97 -29.91 -10.48 22.10
N LYS A 98 -31.00 -10.10 21.42
CA LYS A 98 -32.36 -10.13 21.96
C LYS A 98 -32.84 -11.53 22.36
N TRP A 99 -32.20 -12.59 21.84
CA TRP A 99 -32.46 -13.99 22.21
C TRP A 99 -31.39 -14.59 23.13
N GLY A 100 -30.48 -13.77 23.68
CA GLY A 100 -29.41 -14.23 24.57
C GLY A 100 -28.22 -14.90 23.85
N PHE A 101 -28.18 -14.87 22.52
CA PHE A 101 -27.05 -15.39 21.74
C PHE A 101 -25.96 -14.34 21.57
N LYS A 102 -24.72 -14.81 21.44
CA LYS A 102 -23.57 -13.95 21.15
C LYS A 102 -23.57 -13.56 19.67
N ASN A 103 -23.40 -12.28 19.39
CA ASN A 103 -23.21 -11.78 18.04
C ASN A 103 -21.84 -12.22 17.47
N THR A 104 -21.84 -12.56 16.19
CA THR A 104 -20.62 -12.87 15.43
C THR A 104 -20.41 -11.78 14.40
N ASN A 105 -19.26 -11.09 14.48
CA ASN A 105 -18.86 -10.18 13.41
C ASN A 105 -18.48 -11.02 12.18
N ASN A 106 -18.97 -10.59 11.04
CA ASN A 106 -18.71 -11.16 9.72
C ASN A 106 -18.05 -10.11 8.84
N ASN A 107 -17.56 -10.54 7.70
CA ASN A 107 -17.00 -9.68 6.67
C ASN A 107 -17.65 -9.99 5.32
N TYR A 108 -17.74 -8.98 4.49
CA TYR A 108 -18.24 -9.04 3.12
C TYR A 108 -17.15 -8.47 2.22
N ASN A 109 -16.67 -9.28 1.27
CA ASN A 109 -15.52 -8.95 0.41
C ASN A 109 -15.86 -9.07 -1.08
N ASP A 110 -17.13 -8.99 -1.45
CA ASP A 110 -17.52 -8.98 -2.86
C ASP A 110 -17.46 -7.57 -3.48
N ASP A 111 -17.29 -6.53 -2.65
CA ASP A 111 -17.18 -5.13 -3.06
C ASP A 111 -15.73 -4.66 -3.32
N GLN A 112 -14.86 -5.58 -3.72
CA GLN A 112 -13.48 -5.23 -4.08
C GLN A 112 -13.43 -4.40 -5.36
N TYR A 113 -12.44 -3.50 -5.43
CA TYR A 113 -12.13 -2.76 -6.66
C TYR A 113 -10.66 -2.34 -6.76
N ILE A 114 -10.27 -2.01 -7.98
CA ILE A 114 -9.00 -1.39 -8.33
C ILE A 114 -9.30 -0.08 -9.06
N GLU A 115 -8.66 1.01 -8.62
CA GLU A 115 -8.66 2.28 -9.34
C GLU A 115 -7.37 2.40 -10.14
N ILE A 116 -7.49 2.48 -11.47
CA ILE A 116 -6.40 2.83 -12.39
C ILE A 116 -6.50 4.34 -12.68
N TYR A 117 -5.39 5.04 -12.70
CA TYR A 117 -5.36 6.48 -12.94
C TYR A 117 -4.37 6.85 -14.04
N ASN A 118 -4.73 7.84 -14.86
CA ASN A 118 -3.82 8.46 -15.82
C ASN A 118 -3.22 9.77 -15.25
N PRO A 119 -2.00 9.73 -14.67
CA PRO A 119 -1.33 10.92 -14.18
C PRO A 119 -0.66 11.75 -15.28
N THR A 120 -0.65 11.26 -16.51
CA THR A 120 0.04 11.92 -17.64
C THR A 120 -0.76 13.11 -18.17
N ASP A 121 -0.22 13.81 -19.16
CA ASP A 121 -0.90 14.87 -19.92
C ASP A 121 -1.37 14.39 -21.30
N GLN A 122 -1.23 13.08 -21.59
CA GLN A 122 -1.67 12.46 -22.84
C GLN A 122 -2.81 11.48 -22.61
N VAL A 123 -3.61 11.24 -23.65
CA VAL A 123 -4.56 10.13 -23.66
C VAL A 123 -3.78 8.82 -23.65
N GLN A 124 -4.14 7.93 -22.73
CA GLN A 124 -3.63 6.56 -22.66
C GLN A 124 -4.75 5.60 -23.08
N TYR A 125 -4.42 4.34 -23.37
CA TYR A 125 -5.41 3.34 -23.79
C TYR A 125 -5.25 2.05 -22.98
N LEU A 126 -6.37 1.51 -22.51
CA LEU A 126 -6.41 0.24 -21.78
C LEU A 126 -6.44 -0.98 -22.70
N ASP A 127 -6.74 -0.81 -23.99
CA ASP A 127 -6.73 -1.89 -24.96
C ASP A 127 -5.46 -2.75 -24.86
N ASN A 128 -5.64 -4.07 -24.83
CA ASN A 128 -4.55 -5.05 -24.70
C ASN A 128 -3.71 -4.89 -23.42
N MET A 129 -4.22 -4.21 -22.40
CA MET A 129 -3.67 -4.27 -21.05
C MET A 129 -4.38 -5.34 -20.23
N ALA A 130 -3.81 -5.72 -19.10
CA ALA A 130 -4.37 -6.70 -18.19
C ALA A 130 -4.08 -6.38 -16.73
N LEU A 131 -4.99 -6.80 -15.87
CA LEU A 131 -4.76 -6.96 -14.45
C LEU A 131 -4.26 -8.38 -14.20
N CYS A 132 -3.12 -8.49 -13.53
CA CYS A 132 -2.46 -9.77 -13.27
C CYS A 132 -2.21 -9.97 -11.78
N ALA A 133 -2.45 -11.19 -11.28
CA ALA A 133 -1.97 -11.62 -9.97
C ALA A 133 -0.64 -12.36 -10.10
N HIS A 134 0.28 -12.09 -9.17
CA HIS A 134 1.59 -12.71 -9.14
C HIS A 134 1.53 -14.14 -8.61
N ALA A 135 2.33 -15.05 -9.18
CA ALA A 135 2.33 -16.47 -8.82
C ALA A 135 2.96 -16.77 -7.45
N ILE A 136 3.89 -15.91 -6.99
CA ILE A 136 4.49 -16.00 -5.65
C ILE A 136 3.60 -15.32 -4.61
N ASP A 137 3.24 -16.09 -3.59
CA ASP A 137 2.70 -15.60 -2.31
C ASP A 137 3.84 -15.01 -1.45
N PRO A 138 3.84 -13.70 -1.16
CA PRO A 138 4.91 -13.05 -0.38
C PRO A 138 5.01 -13.53 1.07
N THR A 139 4.01 -14.27 1.57
CA THR A 139 4.01 -14.85 2.93
C THR A 139 4.76 -16.17 3.04
N LYS A 140 5.28 -16.69 1.92
CA LYS A 140 5.98 -17.98 1.86
C LYS A 140 7.45 -17.76 1.52
N VAL A 141 8.32 -18.53 2.18
CA VAL A 141 9.70 -18.68 1.74
C VAL A 141 9.71 -19.75 0.65
N ILE A 142 10.22 -19.40 -0.53
CA ILE A 142 10.37 -20.33 -1.65
C ILE A 142 11.86 -20.48 -1.96
N THR A 143 12.33 -21.73 -1.98
CA THR A 143 13.67 -22.05 -2.50
C THR A 143 13.51 -22.71 -3.86
N PHE A 144 13.82 -22.00 -4.93
CA PHE A 144 13.71 -22.52 -6.30
C PHE A 144 14.81 -23.54 -6.60
N ALA A 145 14.53 -24.46 -7.52
CA ALA A 145 15.60 -25.10 -8.26
C ALA A 145 16.39 -24.03 -9.04
N PRO A 146 17.73 -24.16 -9.21
CA PRO A 146 18.56 -23.07 -9.73
C PRO A 146 18.15 -22.49 -11.09
N LYS A 147 17.51 -23.28 -11.97
CA LYS A 147 17.07 -22.83 -13.29
C LYS A 147 15.69 -22.15 -13.29
N ASP A 148 14.96 -22.29 -12.19
CA ASP A 148 13.56 -21.91 -12.08
C ASP A 148 13.35 -20.64 -11.24
N ASP A 149 14.39 -20.13 -10.58
CA ASP A 149 14.34 -18.82 -9.92
C ASP A 149 14.12 -17.70 -10.93
N PHE A 150 12.88 -17.23 -11.05
CA PHE A 150 12.47 -16.22 -12.02
C PHE A 150 12.37 -14.80 -11.47
N VAL A 151 12.52 -14.61 -10.16
CA VAL A 151 12.23 -13.35 -9.44
C VAL A 151 12.96 -12.13 -10.04
N ASN A 152 14.15 -12.37 -10.61
CA ASN A 152 14.97 -11.35 -11.25
C ASN A 152 14.99 -11.40 -12.79
N ARG A 153 14.26 -12.33 -13.41
CA ARG A 153 14.24 -12.60 -14.86
C ARG A 153 12.98 -12.09 -15.55
N TYR A 154 11.81 -12.32 -14.97
CA TYR A 154 10.51 -11.86 -15.47
C TYR A 154 9.48 -11.72 -14.34
N TYR A 155 8.35 -11.07 -14.63
CA TYR A 155 7.22 -10.99 -13.71
C TYR A 155 6.35 -12.23 -13.90
N GLY A 156 6.30 -13.11 -12.89
CA GLY A 156 5.60 -14.41 -13.00
C GLY A 156 4.16 -14.32 -12.53
N VAL A 157 3.20 -14.55 -13.41
CA VAL A 157 1.76 -14.38 -13.11
C VAL A 157 1.03 -15.73 -13.07
N ASN A 158 0.06 -15.87 -12.17
CA ASN A 158 -0.83 -17.04 -12.10
C ASN A 158 -2.25 -16.74 -12.60
N ALA A 159 -2.61 -15.47 -12.67
CA ALA A 159 -3.90 -15.00 -13.13
C ALA A 159 -3.76 -13.72 -13.97
N ILE A 160 -4.58 -13.60 -15.02
CA ILE A 160 -4.63 -12.54 -16.02
C ILE A 160 -6.10 -12.32 -16.42
N SER A 161 -6.62 -11.11 -16.19
CA SER A 161 -7.88 -10.64 -16.76
C SER A 161 -7.60 -9.38 -17.58
N TYR A 162 -7.92 -9.39 -18.87
CA TYR A 162 -7.49 -8.37 -19.82
C TYR A 162 -8.62 -7.49 -20.35
N PHE A 163 -8.27 -6.25 -20.69
CA PHE A 163 -9.16 -5.29 -21.33
C PHE A 163 -9.23 -5.57 -22.84
N PRO A 164 -10.40 -5.94 -23.39
CA PRO A 164 -10.54 -6.18 -24.82
C PRO A 164 -10.49 -4.87 -25.62
N GLY A 165 -9.98 -4.92 -26.84
CA GLY A 165 -9.97 -3.74 -27.73
C GLY A 165 -8.96 -3.84 -28.87
N SER A 166 -9.15 -3.00 -29.88
CA SER A 166 -8.34 -2.92 -31.10
C SER A 166 -7.08 -2.07 -30.96
N GLY A 167 -6.94 -1.34 -29.84
CA GLY A 167 -5.79 -0.47 -29.56
C GLY A 167 -6.18 0.98 -29.26
N HIS A 168 -7.40 1.39 -29.63
CA HIS A 168 -7.89 2.76 -29.47
C HIS A 168 -9.33 2.86 -28.95
N ASP A 169 -9.92 1.76 -28.47
CA ASP A 169 -11.33 1.70 -28.08
C ASP A 169 -11.57 2.15 -26.63
N LEU A 170 -10.55 2.04 -25.77
CA LEU A 170 -10.65 2.30 -24.34
C LEU A 170 -9.71 3.45 -23.90
N PRO A 171 -9.97 4.70 -24.32
CA PRO A 171 -9.16 5.84 -23.92
C PRO A 171 -9.36 6.20 -22.44
N ILE A 172 -8.25 6.47 -21.74
CA ILE A 172 -8.23 7.16 -20.46
C ILE A 172 -7.69 8.56 -20.67
N GLN A 173 -8.53 9.56 -20.47
CA GLN A 173 -8.14 10.97 -20.56
C GLN A 173 -7.12 11.35 -19.49
N PRO A 174 -6.29 12.39 -19.71
CA PRO A 174 -5.45 12.95 -18.67
C PRO A 174 -6.25 13.22 -17.39
N LYS A 175 -5.71 12.77 -16.25
CA LYS A 175 -6.32 12.92 -14.91
C LYS A 175 -7.64 12.19 -14.70
N GLN A 176 -7.99 11.25 -15.57
CA GLN A 176 -9.14 10.38 -15.40
C GLN A 176 -8.77 9.12 -14.60
N SER A 177 -9.73 8.66 -13.79
CA SER A 177 -9.70 7.35 -13.14
C SER A 177 -10.61 6.37 -13.85
N ILE A 178 -10.21 5.10 -13.86
CA ILE A 178 -11.00 3.95 -14.27
C ILE A 178 -11.15 3.03 -13.05
N ILE A 179 -12.38 2.69 -12.71
CA ILE A 179 -12.70 1.74 -11.64
C ILE A 179 -12.98 0.38 -12.25
N VAL A 180 -12.24 -0.63 -11.82
CA VAL A 180 -12.49 -2.03 -12.14
C VAL A 180 -12.98 -2.71 -10.86
N ALA A 181 -14.22 -3.19 -10.84
CA ALA A 181 -14.82 -3.85 -9.68
C ALA A 181 -14.76 -5.37 -9.80
N LYS A 182 -14.90 -6.09 -8.68
CA LYS A 182 -15.22 -7.52 -8.71
C LYS A 182 -16.59 -7.73 -9.33
N TYR A 183 -17.58 -7.08 -8.72
CA TYR A 183 -18.96 -6.97 -9.19
C TYR A 183 -19.37 -5.50 -9.12
N ALA A 184 -19.78 -4.91 -10.23
CA ALA A 184 -20.17 -3.51 -10.37
C ALA A 184 -21.66 -3.34 -10.02
N THR A 185 -22.00 -3.63 -8.77
CA THR A 185 -23.39 -3.62 -8.26
C THR A 185 -23.56 -2.70 -7.06
N ASP A 186 -24.81 -2.52 -6.61
CA ASP A 186 -25.08 -1.97 -5.29
C ASP A 186 -24.98 -3.12 -4.28
N HIS A 187 -23.83 -3.24 -3.62
CA HIS A 187 -23.55 -4.39 -2.76
C HIS A 187 -24.45 -4.45 -1.54
N LYS A 188 -24.90 -3.30 -1.03
CA LYS A 188 -25.91 -3.27 0.03
C LYS A 188 -27.21 -3.88 -0.47
N ALA A 189 -27.74 -3.39 -1.59
CA ALA A 189 -29.01 -3.87 -2.14
C ALA A 189 -28.95 -5.34 -2.55
N MET A 190 -27.82 -5.79 -3.12
CA MET A 190 -27.58 -7.20 -3.44
C MET A 190 -27.60 -8.07 -2.20
N PHE A 191 -26.88 -7.67 -1.14
CA PHE A 191 -26.84 -8.44 0.11
C PHE A 191 -28.21 -8.47 0.81
N GLU A 192 -28.95 -7.37 0.82
CA GLU A 192 -30.33 -7.34 1.34
C GLU A 192 -31.27 -8.28 0.58
N LYS A 193 -31.09 -8.45 -0.74
CA LYS A 193 -31.83 -9.43 -1.55
C LYS A 193 -31.49 -10.87 -1.18
N GLU A 194 -30.23 -11.18 -0.87
CA GLU A 194 -29.81 -12.51 -0.39
C GLU A 194 -30.45 -12.85 0.98
N LEU A 195 -30.87 -11.83 1.73
CA LEU A 195 -31.57 -11.93 3.01
C LEU A 195 -33.10 -11.93 2.88
N GLU A 196 -33.66 -12.23 1.72
CA GLU A 196 -35.12 -12.26 1.51
C GLU A 196 -35.82 -13.16 2.56
N GLY A 197 -36.78 -12.59 3.28
CA GLY A 197 -37.51 -13.27 4.37
C GLY A 197 -36.92 -13.06 5.78
N GLU A 198 -35.74 -12.44 5.91
CA GLU A 198 -35.13 -12.08 7.19
C GLU A 198 -35.56 -10.70 7.69
N ASP A 199 -35.48 -10.49 9.02
CA ASP A 199 -35.64 -9.17 9.65
C ASP A 199 -34.36 -8.35 9.46
N LEU A 200 -34.33 -7.47 8.46
CA LEU A 200 -33.19 -6.62 8.15
C LEU A 200 -32.75 -5.73 9.33
N SER A 201 -33.64 -5.44 10.29
CA SER A 201 -33.26 -4.67 11.47
C SER A 201 -32.24 -5.37 12.37
N LEU A 202 -32.06 -6.68 12.19
CA LEU A 202 -31.02 -7.46 12.87
C LEU A 202 -29.64 -7.24 12.24
N TYR A 203 -29.54 -6.79 10.99
CA TYR A 203 -28.27 -6.71 10.28
C TYR A 203 -27.71 -5.28 10.39
N LYS A 204 -26.51 -5.16 10.98
CA LYS A 204 -25.80 -3.89 11.17
C LYS A 204 -24.52 -3.86 10.33
N GLY A 205 -24.15 -2.67 9.88
CA GLY A 205 -22.94 -2.43 9.06
C GLY A 205 -23.20 -2.42 7.55
N LEU A 206 -24.39 -2.81 7.07
CA LEU A 206 -24.70 -2.89 5.64
C LEU A 206 -24.61 -1.53 4.92
N ASP A 207 -24.83 -0.42 5.64
CA ASP A 207 -24.70 0.95 5.11
C ASP A 207 -23.27 1.31 4.68
N ALA A 208 -22.26 0.51 5.06
CA ALA A 208 -20.88 0.69 4.63
C ALA A 208 -20.59 0.03 3.27
N PHE A 209 -21.38 -0.97 2.85
CA PHE A 209 -21.14 -1.73 1.63
C PHE A 209 -21.19 -0.82 0.41
N LEU A 210 -20.25 -0.98 -0.51
CA LEU A 210 -20.06 -0.01 -1.59
C LEU A 210 -21.23 -0.01 -2.60
N ASP A 211 -21.38 1.11 -3.30
CA ASP A 211 -22.14 1.19 -4.55
C ASP A 211 -21.16 1.26 -5.72
N LEU A 212 -20.94 0.12 -6.38
CA LEU A 212 -20.01 0.00 -7.50
C LEU A 212 -20.72 -0.04 -8.86
N ARG A 213 -22.02 0.29 -8.94
CA ARG A 213 -22.77 0.35 -10.23
C ARG A 213 -22.18 1.31 -11.26
N LYS A 214 -21.36 2.26 -10.80
CA LYS A 214 -20.68 3.26 -11.66
C LYS A 214 -19.23 2.86 -11.99
N ALA A 215 -18.82 1.63 -11.65
CA ALA A 215 -17.53 1.13 -12.10
C ALA A 215 -17.49 1.09 -13.64
N ASN A 216 -16.29 1.20 -14.18
CA ASN A 216 -16.08 1.22 -15.62
C ASN A 216 -16.00 -0.20 -16.19
N PHE A 217 -15.50 -1.15 -15.41
CA PHE A 217 -15.35 -2.54 -15.78
C PHE A 217 -15.60 -3.47 -14.59
N GLU A 218 -15.90 -4.74 -14.88
CA GLU A 218 -15.82 -5.85 -13.94
C GLU A 218 -14.67 -6.79 -14.32
N TRP A 219 -13.92 -7.34 -13.35
CA TRP A 219 -12.97 -8.42 -13.68
C TRP A 219 -13.60 -9.81 -13.64
N THR A 220 -14.79 -9.95 -13.05
CA THR A 220 -15.62 -11.14 -13.24
C THR A 220 -16.36 -11.01 -14.56
N ASN A 221 -16.71 -12.13 -15.19
CA ASN A 221 -17.30 -12.13 -16.52
C ASN A 221 -18.52 -13.02 -16.59
N ALA A 222 -19.62 -12.49 -17.11
CA ALA A 222 -20.91 -13.18 -17.17
C ALA A 222 -20.88 -14.50 -17.95
N ASN A 223 -19.95 -14.67 -18.89
CA ASN A 223 -19.88 -15.87 -19.73
C ASN A 223 -19.44 -17.12 -18.97
N TYR A 224 -18.87 -16.97 -17.78
CA TYR A 224 -18.38 -18.11 -17.01
C TYR A 224 -18.47 -17.94 -15.49
N ASP A 225 -18.70 -16.73 -14.97
CA ASP A 225 -19.21 -16.54 -13.60
C ASP A 225 -20.74 -16.65 -13.58
N HIS A 226 -21.22 -17.73 -12.95
CA HIS A 226 -22.65 -18.04 -12.84
C HIS A 226 -23.22 -17.72 -11.44
N SER A 227 -22.52 -16.90 -10.64
CA SER A 227 -22.98 -16.46 -9.31
C SER A 227 -24.23 -15.58 -9.35
N GLY A 228 -24.55 -15.01 -10.51
CA GLY A 228 -25.66 -14.05 -10.68
C GLY A 228 -25.36 -12.66 -10.12
N LYS A 229 -24.09 -12.35 -9.86
CA LYS A 229 -23.65 -11.07 -9.27
C LYS A 229 -23.11 -10.05 -10.29
N ASN A 230 -22.71 -10.52 -11.47
CA ASN A 230 -22.23 -9.67 -12.56
C ASN A 230 -23.31 -8.68 -13.02
N ASN A 231 -22.89 -7.44 -13.33
CA ASN A 231 -23.76 -6.41 -13.88
C ASN A 231 -23.64 -6.35 -15.42
N PRO A 232 -24.68 -6.72 -16.18
CA PRO A 232 -24.61 -6.78 -17.64
C PRO A 232 -24.48 -5.41 -18.32
N ASP A 233 -24.71 -4.31 -17.60
CA ASP A 233 -24.55 -2.94 -18.10
C ASP A 233 -23.11 -2.42 -17.99
N VAL A 234 -22.22 -3.17 -17.32
CA VAL A 234 -20.80 -2.83 -17.14
C VAL A 234 -19.96 -3.84 -17.93
N PRO A 235 -19.01 -3.39 -18.77
CA PRO A 235 -18.20 -4.31 -19.56
C PRO A 235 -17.26 -5.15 -18.72
N ASP A 236 -17.16 -6.43 -19.07
CA ASP A 236 -16.28 -7.38 -18.39
C ASP A 236 -14.87 -7.37 -18.98
N LEU A 237 -13.86 -7.56 -18.12
CA LEU A 237 -12.57 -8.06 -18.53
C LEU A 237 -12.71 -9.50 -19.03
N GLN A 238 -11.78 -9.91 -19.87
CA GLN A 238 -11.79 -11.25 -20.45
C GLN A 238 -10.65 -12.09 -19.88
N ALA A 239 -10.91 -13.39 -19.70
CA ALA A 239 -9.84 -14.35 -19.44
C ALA A 239 -8.89 -14.44 -20.65
N ILE A 240 -7.58 -14.53 -20.39
CA ILE A 240 -6.57 -14.66 -21.47
C ILE A 240 -6.77 -15.94 -22.31
N MET A 241 -7.42 -16.96 -21.74
CA MET A 241 -7.77 -18.20 -22.41
C MET A 241 -8.99 -18.82 -21.74
N THR A 242 -9.84 -19.47 -22.54
CA THR A 242 -10.96 -20.29 -22.05
C THR A 242 -10.83 -21.72 -22.53
N ARG A 243 -11.48 -22.65 -21.83
CA ARG A 243 -11.57 -24.07 -22.21
C ARG A 243 -12.97 -24.60 -21.95
N LYS A 244 -13.27 -25.79 -22.48
CA LYS A 244 -14.50 -26.51 -22.17
C LYS A 244 -14.28 -27.46 -20.99
N ASP A 245 -15.19 -27.45 -20.02
CA ASP A 245 -15.25 -28.47 -18.98
C ASP A 245 -15.86 -29.79 -19.51
N LYS A 246 -15.96 -30.82 -18.65
CA LYS A 246 -16.52 -32.12 -19.03
C LYS A 246 -17.99 -32.06 -19.46
N SER A 247 -18.70 -31.02 -19.05
CA SER A 247 -20.12 -30.79 -19.36
C SER A 247 -20.30 -29.91 -20.60
N GLY A 248 -19.22 -29.42 -21.21
CA GLY A 248 -19.25 -28.53 -22.37
C GLY A 248 -19.40 -27.04 -22.01
N ASN A 249 -19.37 -26.68 -20.73
CA ASN A 249 -19.41 -25.29 -20.29
C ASN A 249 -18.07 -24.62 -20.57
N THR A 250 -18.12 -23.35 -20.99
CA THR A 250 -16.90 -22.54 -21.09
C THR A 250 -16.44 -22.17 -19.68
N ILE A 251 -15.18 -22.44 -19.37
CA ILE A 251 -14.54 -22.01 -18.13
C ILE A 251 -13.24 -21.25 -18.44
N PRO A 252 -12.91 -20.23 -17.65
CA PRO A 252 -11.69 -19.47 -17.84
C PRO A 252 -10.48 -20.31 -17.40
N SER A 253 -9.32 -19.99 -17.94
CA SER A 253 -8.02 -20.48 -17.44
C SER A 253 -7.16 -19.28 -17.08
N TYR A 254 -6.52 -19.35 -15.90
CA TYR A 254 -5.68 -18.28 -15.36
C TYR A 254 -6.43 -16.95 -15.20
N GLU A 255 -7.66 -16.95 -14.72
CA GLU A 255 -8.41 -15.71 -14.48
C GLU A 255 -8.24 -15.21 -13.04
N MET A 256 -8.24 -13.88 -12.86
CA MET A 256 -8.30 -13.24 -11.56
C MET A 256 -9.70 -13.39 -10.94
N GLN A 257 -9.78 -14.06 -9.79
CA GLN A 257 -11.06 -14.28 -9.08
C GLN A 257 -11.30 -13.23 -8.00
N GLU A 258 -10.26 -12.92 -7.22
CA GLU A 258 -10.29 -11.98 -6.12
C GLU A 258 -8.92 -11.31 -5.94
N ILE A 259 -8.92 -10.20 -5.22
CA ILE A 259 -7.68 -9.59 -4.76
C ILE A 259 -7.33 -10.21 -3.41
N SER A 260 -6.25 -10.98 -3.38
CA SER A 260 -5.75 -11.57 -2.14
C SER A 260 -5.17 -10.50 -1.22
N GLU A 261 -5.32 -10.69 0.09
CA GLU A 261 -4.62 -9.91 1.11
C GLU A 261 -3.11 -10.22 1.20
N HIS A 262 -2.66 -11.23 0.46
CA HIS A 262 -1.28 -11.66 0.33
C HIS A 262 -0.99 -12.05 -1.12
N GLY A 263 -0.50 -11.10 -1.91
CA GLY A 263 -0.24 -11.31 -3.33
C GLY A 263 0.32 -10.06 -4.02
N GLY A 264 0.91 -10.28 -5.20
CA GLY A 264 1.25 -9.18 -6.11
C GLY A 264 0.09 -8.91 -7.06
N LEU A 265 -0.20 -7.65 -7.33
CA LEU A 265 -1.10 -7.19 -8.38
C LEU A 265 -0.30 -6.31 -9.36
N ALA A 266 -0.50 -6.49 -10.66
CA ALA A 266 0.13 -5.67 -11.68
C ALA A 266 -0.85 -5.24 -12.75
N LEU A 267 -0.61 -4.04 -13.28
CA LEU A 267 -1.13 -3.59 -14.55
C LEU A 267 -0.07 -3.87 -15.62
N VAL A 268 -0.42 -4.63 -16.64
CA VAL A 268 0.52 -5.15 -17.65
C VAL A 268 0.00 -4.80 -19.04
N ARG A 269 0.88 -4.39 -19.95
CA ARG A 269 0.59 -4.42 -21.39
C ARG A 269 0.82 -5.84 -21.88
N LEU A 270 -0.16 -6.49 -22.50
CA LEU A 270 0.03 -7.86 -22.95
C LEU A 270 1.12 -7.92 -24.04
N PRO A 271 2.18 -8.71 -23.84
CA PRO A 271 3.22 -8.95 -24.86
C PRO A 271 2.75 -9.82 -26.04
N TRP A 272 1.54 -10.37 -25.98
CA TRP A 272 0.93 -11.23 -26.99
C TRP A 272 -0.57 -10.98 -27.07
N THR A 273 -1.15 -11.27 -28.23
CA THR A 273 -2.61 -11.40 -28.38
C THR A 273 -3.12 -12.66 -27.65
N PRO A 274 -4.38 -12.69 -27.20
CA PRO A 274 -5.00 -13.90 -26.64
C PRO A 274 -4.88 -15.13 -27.55
N GLU A 275 -5.03 -14.96 -28.87
CA GLU A 275 -4.89 -16.05 -29.85
C GLU A 275 -3.46 -16.61 -29.91
N ASP A 276 -2.47 -15.73 -29.83
CA ASP A 276 -1.06 -16.13 -29.78
C ASP A 276 -0.74 -16.85 -28.48
N PHE A 277 -1.23 -16.33 -27.35
CA PHE A 277 -1.08 -16.98 -26.04
C PHE A 277 -1.66 -18.39 -26.07
N ALA A 278 -2.93 -18.54 -26.47
CA ALA A 278 -3.60 -19.84 -26.49
C ALA A 278 -2.86 -20.89 -27.35
N LYS A 279 -2.19 -20.47 -28.42
CA LYS A 279 -1.40 -21.35 -29.29
C LYS A 279 0.00 -21.67 -28.75
N ASN A 280 0.61 -20.73 -28.03
CA ASN A 280 2.05 -20.77 -27.71
C ASN A 280 2.38 -20.80 -26.22
N TYR A 281 1.39 -20.82 -25.32
CA TYR A 281 1.66 -20.73 -23.89
C TYR A 281 2.43 -21.95 -23.35
N LYS A 282 2.24 -23.16 -23.89
CA LYS A 282 2.96 -24.36 -23.43
C LYS A 282 4.30 -24.52 -24.11
N ASP A 283 5.27 -25.06 -23.37
CA ASP A 283 6.49 -25.59 -23.93
C ASP A 283 6.20 -26.69 -24.95
N THR A 284 6.95 -26.67 -26.05
CA THR A 284 7.01 -27.73 -27.06
C THR A 284 8.45 -28.25 -27.13
N LYS A 285 8.69 -29.30 -27.93
CA LYS A 285 10.06 -29.82 -28.12
C LYS A 285 11.02 -28.78 -28.70
N ASP A 286 10.51 -27.88 -29.54
CA ASP A 286 11.32 -26.98 -30.37
C ASP A 286 11.25 -25.51 -29.92
N LYS A 287 10.24 -25.15 -29.11
CA LYS A 287 9.98 -23.78 -28.66
C LYS A 287 9.55 -23.76 -27.20
N ARG A 288 10.17 -22.87 -26.42
CA ARG A 288 9.74 -22.49 -25.07
C ARG A 288 8.46 -21.64 -25.17
N GLY A 289 7.44 -22.01 -24.42
CA GLY A 289 6.18 -21.29 -24.33
C GLY A 289 6.24 -20.12 -23.35
N TYR A 290 5.08 -19.59 -22.99
CA TYR A 290 4.94 -18.48 -22.03
C TYR A 290 4.65 -18.96 -20.60
N LEU A 291 4.19 -20.19 -20.42
CA LEU A 291 3.89 -20.82 -19.14
C LEU A 291 5.04 -21.75 -18.76
N HIS A 292 5.56 -21.58 -17.55
CA HIS A 292 6.68 -22.35 -17.04
C HIS A 292 6.30 -23.13 -15.81
N TYR A 293 6.65 -24.41 -15.80
CA TYR A 293 6.65 -25.21 -14.58
C TYR A 293 7.85 -24.80 -13.72
N ILE A 294 7.58 -24.45 -12.47
CA ILE A 294 8.56 -23.94 -11.52
C ILE A 294 8.79 -25.00 -10.46
N THR A 295 9.98 -25.59 -10.45
CA THR A 295 10.35 -26.56 -9.42
C THR A 295 10.82 -25.86 -8.15
N VAL A 296 10.23 -26.26 -7.03
CA VAL A 296 10.51 -25.75 -5.69
C VAL A 296 11.18 -26.86 -4.88
N THR A 297 12.26 -26.49 -4.19
CA THR A 297 13.06 -27.40 -3.35
C THR A 297 12.80 -27.23 -1.85
N SER A 298 12.02 -26.20 -1.45
CA SER A 298 11.57 -26.01 -0.07
C SER A 298 10.38 -26.91 0.26
N SER A 299 10.34 -27.50 1.47
CA SER A 299 9.26 -28.40 1.89
C SER A 299 7.92 -27.72 2.21
N ALA A 300 7.86 -26.38 2.25
CA ALA A 300 6.68 -25.61 2.65
C ALA A 300 5.83 -25.07 1.49
N PHE A 301 6.25 -25.32 0.23
CA PHE A 301 5.57 -24.82 -0.96
C PHE A 301 5.68 -25.85 -2.08
N ALA A 302 4.60 -26.08 -2.81
CA ALA A 302 4.57 -27.03 -3.92
C ALA A 302 5.14 -26.41 -5.20
N ASP A 303 5.55 -27.26 -6.14
CA ASP A 303 5.79 -26.82 -7.51
C ASP A 303 4.53 -26.15 -8.07
N PHE A 304 4.72 -25.18 -8.96
CA PHE A 304 3.64 -24.37 -9.50
C PHE A 304 3.94 -23.95 -10.93
N GLU A 305 2.96 -23.37 -11.62
CA GLU A 305 3.15 -22.77 -12.94
C GLU A 305 3.15 -21.25 -12.83
N ALA A 306 4.00 -20.60 -13.62
CA ALA A 306 4.02 -19.15 -13.77
C ALA A 306 4.03 -18.79 -15.25
N ILE A 307 3.12 -17.90 -15.64
CA ILE A 307 3.17 -17.25 -16.95
C ILE A 307 4.23 -16.16 -16.87
N GLU A 308 5.23 -16.24 -17.74
CA GLU A 308 6.26 -15.24 -17.92
C GLU A 308 5.63 -13.96 -18.48
N ILE A 309 5.92 -12.80 -17.88
CA ILE A 309 5.70 -11.48 -18.46
C ILE A 309 7.05 -10.76 -18.40
N PRO A 310 7.66 -10.41 -19.55
CA PRO A 310 8.91 -9.66 -19.52
C PRO A 310 8.71 -8.33 -18.81
N PHE A 311 9.68 -7.93 -17.97
CA PHE A 311 9.49 -6.78 -17.07
C PHE A 311 9.13 -5.47 -17.78
N GLU A 312 9.57 -5.27 -19.01
CA GLU A 312 9.27 -4.06 -19.81
C GLU A 312 7.78 -3.91 -20.16
N TYR A 313 6.99 -4.99 -20.02
CA TYR A 313 5.55 -4.98 -20.24
C TYR A 313 4.75 -4.70 -18.96
N VAL A 314 5.39 -4.71 -17.79
CA VAL A 314 4.73 -4.34 -16.54
C VAL A 314 4.70 -2.83 -16.43
N VAL A 315 3.50 -2.26 -16.34
CA VAL A 315 3.28 -0.81 -16.31
C VAL A 315 3.34 -0.27 -14.89
N ASP A 316 2.64 -0.92 -13.94
CA ASP A 316 2.71 -0.61 -12.51
C ASP A 316 2.41 -1.89 -11.73
N CYS A 317 2.93 -2.03 -10.52
CA CYS A 317 2.64 -3.17 -9.66
C CYS A 317 2.69 -2.82 -8.16
N ILE A 318 1.96 -3.62 -7.39
CA ILE A 318 1.84 -3.50 -5.93
C ILE A 318 1.95 -4.88 -5.28
N THR A 319 2.65 -4.96 -4.15
CA THR A 319 2.75 -6.17 -3.32
C THR A 319 1.98 -5.98 -2.03
N ILE A 320 0.88 -6.73 -1.90
CA ILE A 320 0.05 -6.77 -0.69
C ILE A 320 0.54 -7.92 0.18
N CYS A 321 0.88 -7.65 1.43
CA CYS A 321 1.28 -8.70 2.38
C CYS A 321 1.08 -8.23 3.82
N PRO A 322 0.44 -9.04 4.69
CA PRO A 322 0.29 -8.68 6.10
C PRO A 322 1.65 -8.42 6.74
N ARG A 323 1.73 -7.37 7.56
CA ARG A 323 3.01 -6.81 8.02
C ARG A 323 3.92 -7.82 8.72
N SER A 324 3.32 -8.72 9.50
CA SER A 324 4.01 -9.74 10.28
C SER A 324 4.46 -10.96 9.47
N GLN A 325 4.03 -11.11 8.21
CA GLN A 325 4.17 -12.36 7.46
C GLN A 325 5.08 -12.27 6.24
N PHE A 326 5.61 -11.09 5.89
CA PHE A 326 6.46 -10.98 4.70
C PHE A 326 7.71 -11.85 4.82
N GLN A 327 7.83 -12.81 3.91
CA GLN A 327 8.95 -13.74 3.84
C GLN A 327 9.83 -13.49 2.61
N MET A 328 9.21 -13.14 1.49
CA MET A 328 9.89 -13.06 0.21
C MET A 328 9.31 -11.98 -0.69
N ARG A 329 10.21 -11.29 -1.40
CA ARG A 329 9.85 -10.35 -2.45
C ARG A 329 9.44 -11.12 -3.72
N PRO A 330 8.22 -10.91 -4.26
CA PRO A 330 7.75 -11.66 -5.43
C PRO A 330 8.49 -11.32 -6.73
N SER A 331 8.89 -10.06 -6.90
CA SER A 331 9.50 -9.56 -8.14
C SER A 331 10.49 -8.43 -7.85
N LYS A 332 11.51 -8.28 -8.70
CA LYS A 332 12.45 -7.15 -8.66
C LYS A 332 11.83 -5.78 -8.97
N LEU A 333 10.58 -5.72 -9.43
CA LEU A 333 9.90 -4.46 -9.75
C LEU A 333 9.36 -3.72 -8.54
N ASP A 334 9.00 -4.40 -7.44
CA ASP A 334 8.43 -3.72 -6.27
C ASP A 334 9.26 -3.99 -5.00
N LYS A 335 9.97 -2.97 -4.51
CA LYS A 335 11.01 -3.07 -3.46
C LYS A 335 10.44 -3.32 -2.07
N GLY A 336 9.13 -3.20 -1.90
CA GLY A 336 8.50 -3.39 -0.61
C GLY A 336 7.10 -3.93 -0.74
N TYR A 337 6.37 -3.83 0.36
CA TYR A 337 5.03 -4.33 0.48
C TYR A 337 4.29 -3.45 1.48
N ASN A 338 2.96 -3.50 1.44
CA ASN A 338 2.10 -2.85 2.41
C ASN A 338 0.82 -3.67 2.58
N ALA A 339 0.07 -3.40 3.64
CA ALA A 339 -1.21 -4.02 3.89
C ALA A 339 -2.07 -3.15 4.79
N VAL A 340 -3.38 -3.36 4.66
CA VAL A 340 -4.39 -2.89 5.60
C VAL A 340 -4.22 -3.57 6.96
N THR A 341 -3.89 -4.86 6.97
CA THR A 341 -3.84 -5.72 8.16
C THR A 341 -2.40 -6.05 8.58
N ASP A 342 -2.18 -6.25 9.89
CA ASP A 342 -0.87 -6.67 10.41
C ASP A 342 -0.67 -8.19 10.35
N VAL A 343 -1.77 -8.96 10.35
CA VAL A 343 -1.81 -10.44 10.27
C VAL A 343 -2.75 -10.88 9.13
N PRO A 344 -2.62 -12.12 8.61
CA PRO A 344 -3.56 -12.64 7.61
C PRO A 344 -5.00 -12.66 8.14
N PHE A 345 -5.97 -12.52 7.24
CA PHE A 345 -7.40 -12.55 7.49
C PHE A 345 -7.84 -13.82 8.20
N VAL A 346 -7.30 -14.96 7.79
CA VAL A 346 -7.55 -16.26 8.44
C VAL A 346 -7.09 -16.30 9.90
N SER A 347 -6.18 -15.40 10.30
CA SER A 347 -5.69 -15.22 11.68
C SER A 347 -6.31 -14.02 12.39
N LEU A 348 -7.11 -13.19 11.70
CA LEU A 348 -7.82 -12.08 12.33
C LEU A 348 -8.96 -12.62 13.18
N LYS A 349 -9.06 -12.11 14.41
CA LYS A 349 -10.23 -12.37 15.24
C LYS A 349 -11.40 -11.58 14.67
N ASN A 350 -12.59 -12.17 14.64
CA ASN A 350 -13.81 -11.49 14.18
C ASN A 350 -14.05 -10.17 14.95
N SER A 351 -13.63 -10.07 16.22
CA SER A 351 -13.69 -8.83 17.00
C SER A 351 -12.93 -7.66 16.38
N ASP A 352 -11.95 -7.95 15.52
CA ASP A 352 -11.03 -6.98 14.95
C ASP A 352 -11.47 -6.51 13.55
N TYR A 353 -12.48 -7.15 12.93
CA TYR A 353 -12.99 -6.73 11.62
C TYR A 353 -13.39 -5.24 11.53
N PRO A 354 -14.07 -4.64 12.54
CA PRO A 354 -14.38 -3.20 12.50
C PRO A 354 -13.15 -2.29 12.43
N THR A 355 -11.99 -2.77 12.91
CA THR A 355 -10.73 -2.01 12.86
C THR A 355 -10.23 -1.83 11.42
N TYR A 356 -10.48 -2.81 10.55
CA TYR A 356 -9.91 -2.84 9.18
C TYR A 356 -10.95 -2.63 8.07
N SER A 357 -12.23 -2.83 8.36
CA SER A 357 -13.36 -2.62 7.44
C SER A 357 -13.23 -1.33 6.64
N GLY A 358 -13.58 -1.33 5.35
CA GLY A 358 -13.64 -0.11 4.55
C GLY A 358 -12.30 0.63 4.35
N LEU A 359 -11.16 0.00 4.68
CA LEU A 359 -9.83 0.57 4.41
C LEU A 359 -9.27 0.04 3.08
N ALA A 360 -8.56 0.89 2.37
CA ALA A 360 -7.88 0.60 1.11
C ALA A 360 -6.38 0.93 1.20
N LEU A 361 -5.60 0.36 0.28
CA LEU A 361 -4.26 0.84 -0.03
C LEU A 361 -4.37 1.90 -1.12
N THR A 362 -4.01 3.14 -0.80
CA THR A 362 -4.08 4.26 -1.75
C THR A 362 -2.71 4.86 -1.98
N ARG A 363 -2.40 5.11 -3.26
CA ARG A 363 -1.15 5.73 -3.67
C ARG A 363 -1.01 7.12 -3.06
N ARG A 364 0.17 7.44 -2.55
CA ARG A 364 0.47 8.70 -1.88
C ARG A 364 0.57 9.82 -2.91
N TRP A 365 0.16 11.01 -2.48
CA TRP A 365 0.37 12.26 -3.19
C TRP A 365 1.39 13.08 -2.39
N ASP A 366 2.48 13.50 -3.02
CA ASP A 366 3.55 14.28 -2.36
C ASP A 366 3.27 15.79 -2.28
N GLY A 367 2.10 16.23 -2.78
CA GLY A 367 1.74 17.63 -2.94
C GLY A 367 1.83 18.13 -4.39
N ARG A 368 2.50 17.38 -5.27
CA ARG A 368 2.73 17.75 -6.68
C ARG A 368 2.46 16.61 -7.66
N LYS A 369 2.77 15.37 -7.27
CA LYS A 369 2.57 14.15 -8.07
C LYS A 369 2.23 12.97 -7.18
N PHE A 370 1.76 11.90 -7.81
CA PHE A 370 1.69 10.60 -7.16
C PHE A 370 3.11 10.07 -6.92
N VAL A 371 3.31 9.46 -5.75
CA VAL A 371 4.57 8.80 -5.38
C VAL A 371 4.59 7.42 -6.02
N ASP A 372 5.62 7.20 -6.81
CA ASP A 372 5.89 5.94 -7.48
C ASP A 372 7.41 5.77 -7.53
N ASP A 373 7.93 5.11 -6.50
CA ASP A 373 9.35 4.85 -6.33
C ASP A 373 9.60 3.33 -6.44
N ASP A 374 8.77 2.59 -7.19
CA ASP A 374 8.84 1.12 -7.33
C ASP A 374 8.86 0.41 -5.95
N ASN A 375 8.07 0.91 -4.99
CA ASN A 375 8.11 0.42 -3.62
C ASN A 375 6.77 0.63 -2.90
N THR A 376 5.94 -0.39 -2.89
CA THR A 376 4.61 -0.36 -2.27
C THR A 376 4.59 0.20 -0.86
N LYS A 377 5.66 -0.03 -0.07
CA LYS A 377 5.77 0.50 1.29
C LYS A 377 5.82 2.03 1.35
N SER A 378 6.59 2.66 0.49
CA SER A 378 6.66 4.13 0.41
C SER A 378 5.47 4.69 -0.35
N ASP A 379 5.01 3.96 -1.36
CA ASP A 379 4.15 4.53 -2.38
C ASP A 379 2.68 4.49 -2.00
N PHE A 380 2.28 3.56 -1.14
CA PHE A 380 0.90 3.44 -0.67
C PHE A 380 0.77 3.80 0.82
N LYS A 381 -0.42 4.25 1.19
CA LYS A 381 -0.87 4.42 2.57
C LYS A 381 -2.21 3.72 2.76
N VAL A 382 -2.48 3.33 4.00
CA VAL A 382 -3.81 2.84 4.39
C VAL A 382 -4.70 4.04 4.68
N GLN A 383 -5.87 4.09 4.07
CA GLN A 383 -6.91 5.10 4.33
C GLN A 383 -8.30 4.52 4.08
N VAL A 384 -9.35 5.24 4.46
CA VAL A 384 -10.72 4.86 4.10
C VAL A 384 -10.86 4.86 2.58
N ALA A 385 -11.52 3.84 2.04
CA ALA A 385 -11.74 3.67 0.62
C ALA A 385 -12.40 4.92 0.00
N SER A 386 -11.91 5.35 -1.16
CA SER A 386 -12.38 6.59 -1.78
C SER A 386 -13.83 6.52 -2.24
N LEU A 387 -14.32 5.30 -2.51
CA LEU A 387 -15.69 5.00 -2.91
C LEU A 387 -16.63 4.69 -1.72
N SER A 388 -16.18 4.83 -0.47
CA SER A 388 -17.05 4.64 0.70
C SER A 388 -18.29 5.53 0.64
N ARG A 389 -19.44 4.95 1.02
CA ARG A 389 -20.69 5.70 1.21
C ARG A 389 -20.50 6.78 2.25
N LYS A 390 -21.33 7.82 2.20
CA LYS A 390 -21.27 8.96 3.12
C LYS A 390 -22.52 9.04 3.97
N ASP A 391 -22.36 9.40 5.24
CA ASP A 391 -23.46 9.73 6.14
C ASP A 391 -24.09 11.09 5.76
N ASP A 392 -25.16 11.48 6.46
CA ASP A 392 -25.87 12.76 6.24
C ASP A 392 -24.99 14.00 6.45
N LYS A 393 -23.83 13.84 7.10
CA LYS A 393 -22.84 14.89 7.35
C LYS A 393 -21.70 14.87 6.33
N GLY A 394 -21.73 13.96 5.35
CA GLY A 394 -20.71 13.80 4.33
C GLY A 394 -19.48 13.00 4.76
N ASN A 395 -19.49 12.39 5.95
CA ASN A 395 -18.38 11.56 6.42
C ASN A 395 -18.44 10.16 5.81
N PRO A 396 -17.30 9.56 5.44
CA PRO A 396 -17.26 8.17 5.03
C PRO A 396 -17.80 7.21 6.10
N ILE A 397 -18.64 6.26 5.69
CA ILE A 397 -19.12 5.15 6.50
C ILE A 397 -18.12 4.00 6.36
N LYS A 398 -17.77 3.36 7.48
CA LYS A 398 -16.71 2.34 7.57
C LYS A 398 -17.22 1.06 8.23
#